data_AF-A0A0B4E256-F1
#
_entry.id   AF-A0A0B4E256-F1
#
_cell.length_a   1.000
_cell.length_b   1.000
_cell.length_c   1.000
_cell.angle_alpha   90.00
_cell.angle_beta   90.00
_cell.angle_gamma   90.00
#
_symmetry.space_group_name_H-M   'P 1'
#
loop_
_entity.id
_entity.type
_entity.pdbx_description
1 polymer ?
#
loop_
_entity_poly.entity_id
_entity_poly.type
_entity_poly.pdbx_seq_one_letter_code
_entity_poly.pdbx_strand_id
1 'polypeptide(L)'
;MQPAKFPNAKAVSKDFADLALFGGKLFTLERNAFQICRRDAVTAKVELCWSFADETLTPERRYAQPYGLAEALVVDTDGAWIGIDNNFGPRADGEKRPVVYRFAAPAGGWSAKP
;
A
#
# COMPACT_ATOMS: atom_id res chain seq x y z
N MET A 1 6.78 -10.48 2.93
CA MET A 1 5.74 -11.46 3.32
C MET A 1 4.40 -10.83 3.07
N GLN A 2 3.41 -11.58 2.58
CA GLN A 2 2.03 -11.11 2.63
C GLN A 2 1.58 -10.94 4.09
N PRO A 3 0.74 -9.94 4.42
CA PRO A 3 0.27 -9.73 5.79
C PRO A 3 -0.63 -10.89 6.24
N ALA A 4 -0.71 -11.15 7.54
CA ALA A 4 -1.50 -12.27 8.09
C ALA A 4 -3.01 -12.20 7.73
N LYS A 5 -3.54 -10.99 7.45
CA LYS A 5 -4.90 -10.78 6.98
C LYS A 5 -5.13 -11.24 5.54
N PHE A 6 -4.07 -11.49 4.76
CA PHE A 6 -4.17 -12.00 3.41
C PHE A 6 -4.54 -13.50 3.44
N PRO A 7 -5.55 -13.96 2.67
CA PRO A 7 -5.91 -15.36 2.62
C PRO A 7 -4.71 -16.24 2.20
N ASN A 8 -4.39 -17.26 3.00
CA ASN A 8 -3.26 -18.16 2.77
C ASN A 8 -1.92 -17.40 2.61
N ALA A 9 -1.70 -16.37 3.44
CA ALA A 9 -0.52 -15.53 3.40
C ALA A 9 0.78 -16.34 3.34
N LYS A 10 1.63 -16.00 2.37
CA LYS A 10 2.90 -16.68 2.14
C LYS A 10 4.04 -15.72 1.82
N ALA A 11 5.24 -16.28 1.75
CA ALA A 11 6.37 -15.58 1.18
C ALA A 11 6.16 -15.42 -0.32
N VAL A 12 6.35 -14.20 -0.80
CA VAL A 12 6.32 -13.82 -2.21
C VAL A 12 7.45 -12.83 -2.47
N SER A 13 7.83 -12.68 -3.73
CA SER A 13 8.83 -11.71 -4.15
C SER A 13 8.43 -10.29 -3.73
N LYS A 14 9.43 -9.45 -3.43
CA LYS A 14 9.22 -8.01 -3.29
C LYS A 14 8.69 -7.48 -4.61
N ASP A 15 7.71 -6.60 -4.51
CA ASP A 15 6.96 -6.13 -5.65
C ASP A 15 6.60 -4.65 -5.43
N PHE A 16 7.28 -3.79 -6.20
CA PHE A 16 7.14 -2.34 -6.14
C PHE A 16 6.23 -1.89 -7.27
N ALA A 17 5.09 -1.32 -6.93
CA ALA A 17 4.06 -0.95 -7.90
C ALA A 17 4.09 0.54 -8.26
N ASP A 18 4.59 1.38 -7.35
CA ASP A 18 4.73 2.83 -7.59
C ASP A 18 5.73 3.46 -6.61
N LEU A 19 6.17 4.68 -6.94
CA LEU A 19 7.09 5.50 -6.17
C LEU A 19 6.55 6.92 -5.97
N ALA A 20 6.79 7.51 -4.80
CA ALA A 20 6.57 8.93 -4.57
C ALA A 20 7.79 9.59 -3.90
N LEU A 21 8.11 10.82 -4.31
CA LEU A 21 9.09 11.66 -3.64
C LEU A 21 8.35 12.73 -2.84
N PHE A 22 8.58 12.76 -1.53
CA PHE A 22 7.93 13.72 -0.64
C PHE A 22 8.85 14.06 0.53
N GLY A 23 8.99 15.35 0.86
CA GLY A 23 9.80 15.79 2.01
C GLY A 23 11.26 15.34 1.98
N GLY A 24 11.87 15.17 0.79
CA GLY A 24 13.23 14.68 0.62
C GLY A 24 13.40 13.17 0.88
N LYS A 25 12.31 12.40 0.93
CA LYS A 25 12.30 10.95 1.12
C LYS A 25 11.66 10.23 -0.06
N LEU A 26 12.06 8.98 -0.25
CA LEU A 26 11.48 8.07 -1.23
C LEU A 26 10.41 7.21 -0.55
N PHE A 27 9.23 7.12 -1.15
CA PHE A 27 8.15 6.24 -0.71
C PHE A 27 7.93 5.18 -1.78
N THR A 28 7.88 3.92 -1.35
CA THR A 28 7.58 2.78 -2.22
C THR A 28 6.23 2.17 -1.87
N LEU A 29 5.41 1.91 -2.88
CA LEU A 29 4.21 1.07 -2.76
C LEU A 29 4.61 -0.39 -2.93
N GLU A 30 4.58 -1.16 -1.84
CA GLU A 30 4.92 -2.58 -1.83
C GLU A 30 3.64 -3.43 -1.87
N ARG A 31 3.08 -3.63 -3.06
CA ARG A 31 1.70 -4.14 -3.23
C ARG A 31 1.48 -5.52 -2.60
N ASN A 32 2.47 -6.40 -2.67
CA ASN A 32 2.36 -7.74 -2.07
C ASN A 32 2.53 -7.75 -0.54
N ALA A 33 3.13 -6.71 0.03
CA ALA A 33 3.25 -6.54 1.48
C ALA A 33 2.10 -5.70 2.07
N PHE A 34 1.29 -5.05 1.21
CA PHE A 34 0.24 -4.10 1.60
C PHE A 34 0.80 -2.94 2.44
N GLN A 35 1.96 -2.42 2.02
CA GLN A 35 2.68 -1.38 2.76
C GLN A 35 3.11 -0.22 1.87
N ILE A 36 3.10 0.97 2.45
CA ILE A 36 3.88 2.11 1.97
C ILE A 36 5.14 2.16 2.85
N CYS A 37 6.31 2.16 2.24
CA CYS A 37 7.58 2.26 2.97
C CYS A 37 8.32 3.54 2.62
N ARG A 38 8.65 4.34 3.64
CA ARG A 38 9.60 5.44 3.55
C ARG A 38 11.01 4.89 3.53
N ARG A 39 11.82 5.45 2.64
CA ARG A 39 13.19 5.08 2.38
C ARG A 39 14.04 6.32 2.29
N ASP A 40 15.32 6.15 2.60
CA ASP A 40 16.33 7.10 2.22
C ASP A 40 16.34 7.27 0.69
N ALA A 41 16.34 8.51 0.21
CA ALA A 41 16.14 8.80 -1.22
C ALA A 41 17.33 8.42 -2.10
N VAL A 42 18.52 8.20 -1.52
CA VAL A 42 19.75 7.89 -2.26
C VAL A 42 20.09 6.41 -2.16
N THR A 43 20.05 5.86 -0.95
CA THR A 43 20.45 4.47 -0.67
C THR A 43 19.29 3.48 -0.76
N ALA A 44 18.05 3.96 -0.85
CA ALA A 44 16.81 3.17 -0.78
C ALA A 44 16.67 2.32 0.50
N LYS A 45 17.48 2.59 1.53
CA LYS A 45 17.39 1.91 2.82
C LYS A 45 16.02 2.19 3.44
N VAL A 46 15.33 1.14 3.88
CA VAL A 46 14.04 1.25 4.58
C VAL A 46 14.23 2.00 5.89
N GLU A 47 13.38 3.00 6.12
CA GLU A 47 13.34 3.76 7.37
C GLU A 47 12.11 3.40 8.20
N LEU A 48 10.92 3.47 7.59
CA LEU A 48 9.63 3.16 8.24
C LEU A 48 8.65 2.59 7.20
N CYS A 49 7.73 1.74 7.63
CA CYS A 49 6.67 1.19 6.78
C CYS A 49 5.32 1.27 7.50
N TRP A 50 4.27 1.60 6.75
CA TRP A 50 2.90 1.64 7.22
C TRP A 50 2.05 0.67 6.41
N SER A 51 1.25 -0.13 7.11
CA SER A 51 0.35 -1.08 6.49
C SER A 51 -0.97 -0.42 6.13
N PHE A 52 -1.48 -0.68 4.93
CA PHE A 52 -2.86 -0.38 4.55
C PHE A 52 -3.74 -1.65 4.55
N ALA A 53 -3.17 -2.80 4.92
CA ALA A 53 -3.86 -4.09 4.93
C ALA A 53 -5.13 -4.11 5.79
N ASP A 54 -5.13 -3.36 6.90
CA ASP A 54 -6.24 -3.36 7.84
C ASP A 54 -7.54 -2.84 7.22
N GLU A 55 -7.42 -1.90 6.28
CA GLU A 55 -8.55 -1.25 5.62
C GLU A 55 -8.89 -1.90 4.29
N THR A 56 -7.90 -2.41 3.55
CA THR A 56 -8.11 -3.00 2.21
C THR A 56 -8.33 -4.51 2.24
N LEU A 57 -8.01 -5.18 3.36
CA LEU A 57 -8.24 -6.62 3.55
C LEU A 57 -9.32 -6.89 4.60
N THR A 58 -10.34 -6.04 4.75
CA THR A 58 -11.58 -6.48 5.43
C THR A 58 -12.28 -7.54 4.56
N PRO A 59 -13.07 -8.46 5.13
CA PRO A 59 -13.72 -9.52 4.34
C PRO A 59 -14.47 -9.01 3.11
N GLU A 60 -15.17 -7.88 3.24
CA GLU A 60 -15.95 -7.24 2.18
C GLU A 60 -15.07 -6.56 1.13
N ARG A 61 -13.86 -6.15 1.52
CA ARG A 61 -12.93 -5.36 0.69
C ARG A 61 -11.84 -6.14 -0.01
N ARG A 62 -11.75 -7.44 0.26
CA ARG A 62 -10.78 -8.32 -0.39
C ARG A 62 -11.12 -8.57 -1.85
N TYR A 63 -10.07 -8.75 -2.62
CA TYR A 63 -10.11 -9.28 -3.97
C TYR A 63 -9.69 -10.75 -3.94
N ALA A 64 -10.18 -11.56 -4.88
CA ALA A 64 -9.89 -13.00 -4.92
C ALA A 64 -8.47 -13.33 -5.46
N GLN A 65 -7.77 -12.32 -5.96
CA GLN A 65 -6.45 -12.43 -6.57
C GLN A 65 -5.40 -12.85 -5.52
N PRO A 66 -4.43 -13.69 -5.88
CA PRO A 66 -3.42 -14.19 -4.96
C PRO A 66 -2.25 -13.22 -4.72
N TYR A 67 -2.38 -11.96 -5.16
CA TYR A 67 -1.38 -10.89 -5.08
C TYR A 67 -2.06 -9.54 -4.78
N GLY A 68 -1.27 -8.55 -4.38
CA GLY A 68 -1.76 -7.18 -4.17
C GLY A 68 -2.13 -6.49 -5.48
N LEU A 69 -3.11 -5.59 -5.43
CA LEU A 69 -3.67 -4.89 -6.60
C LEU A 69 -3.49 -3.37 -6.56
N ALA A 70 -2.69 -2.87 -5.60
CA ALA A 70 -2.40 -1.45 -5.50
C ALA A 70 -1.35 -1.07 -6.57
N GLU A 71 -1.67 -0.10 -7.43
CA GLU A 71 -0.86 0.29 -8.60
C GLU A 71 -0.58 1.79 -8.68
N ALA A 72 -1.12 2.60 -7.76
CA ALA A 72 -0.87 4.05 -7.74
C ALA A 72 -0.65 4.55 -6.31
N LEU A 73 0.31 5.46 -6.14
CA LEU A 73 0.67 6.11 -4.88
C LEU A 73 0.86 7.61 -5.09
N VAL A 74 0.10 8.42 -4.35
CA VAL A 74 0.39 9.85 -4.16
C VAL A 74 0.57 10.11 -2.68
N VAL A 75 1.64 10.81 -2.30
CA VAL A 75 1.92 11.20 -0.91
C VAL A 75 1.94 12.72 -0.81
N ASP A 76 1.22 13.26 0.16
CA ASP A 76 1.20 14.68 0.49
C ASP A 76 1.28 14.88 2.02
N THR A 77 1.22 16.14 2.47
CA THR A 77 1.31 16.47 3.91
C THR A 77 0.22 15.82 4.75
N ASP A 78 -0.96 15.64 4.18
CA ASP A 78 -2.16 15.22 4.89
C ASP A 78 -2.37 13.71 4.81
N GLY A 79 -1.63 13.01 3.93
CA GLY A 79 -1.61 11.56 3.88
C GLY A 79 -1.20 10.96 2.56
N ALA A 80 -1.87 9.88 2.17
CA ALA A 80 -1.59 9.14 0.96
C ALA A 80 -2.86 8.72 0.23
N TRP A 81 -2.82 8.78 -1.10
CA TRP A 81 -3.80 8.16 -1.98
C TRP A 81 -3.23 6.85 -2.53
N ILE A 82 -4.02 5.77 -2.46
CA ILE A 82 -3.67 4.47 -3.04
C ILE A 82 -4.73 4.09 -4.06
N GLY A 83 -4.33 3.89 -5.31
CA GLY A 83 -5.21 3.39 -6.39
C GLY A 83 -5.15 1.87 -6.51
N ILE A 84 -6.31 1.23 -6.64
CA ILE A 84 -6.45 -0.20 -6.90
C ILE A 84 -6.82 -0.43 -8.37
N ASP A 85 -5.96 -1.13 -9.10
CA ASP A 85 -6.31 -1.73 -10.38
C ASP A 85 -6.95 -3.10 -10.12
N ASN A 86 -8.27 -3.17 -10.22
CA ASN A 86 -9.00 -4.37 -9.88
C ASN A 86 -8.88 -5.48 -10.94
N ASN A 87 -8.14 -5.28 -12.04
CA ASN A 87 -7.99 -6.26 -13.12
C ASN A 87 -9.36 -6.80 -13.62
N PHE A 88 -10.37 -5.92 -13.68
CA PHE A 88 -11.77 -6.25 -14.00
C PHE A 88 -12.47 -7.21 -13.02
N GLY A 89 -11.79 -7.64 -11.96
CA GLY A 89 -12.33 -8.51 -10.93
C GLY A 89 -13.17 -7.74 -9.90
N PRO A 90 -14.30 -8.31 -9.45
CA PRO A 90 -15.06 -7.70 -8.37
C PRO A 90 -14.34 -7.87 -7.03
N ARG A 91 -14.55 -6.89 -6.15
CA ARG A 91 -14.28 -7.04 -4.72
C ARG A 91 -15.30 -8.01 -4.09
N ALA A 92 -15.03 -8.52 -2.90
CA ALA A 92 -15.90 -9.53 -2.25
C ALA A 92 -17.35 -9.06 -2.05
N ASP A 93 -17.62 -7.76 -1.96
CA ASP A 93 -18.97 -7.18 -1.90
C ASP A 93 -19.61 -6.88 -3.27
N GLY A 94 -18.95 -7.24 -4.36
CA GLY A 94 -19.45 -7.05 -5.73
C GLY A 94 -19.08 -5.70 -6.37
N GLU A 95 -18.34 -4.82 -5.69
CA GLU A 95 -17.82 -3.59 -6.32
C GLU A 95 -16.89 -3.93 -7.51
N LYS A 96 -17.15 -3.30 -8.66
CA LYS A 96 -16.42 -3.53 -9.92
C LYS A 96 -15.68 -2.30 -10.44
N ARG A 97 -15.88 -1.15 -9.83
CA ARG A 97 -15.16 0.08 -10.17
C ARG A 97 -13.75 0.02 -9.56
N PRO A 98 -12.75 0.62 -10.22
CA PRO A 98 -11.49 0.95 -9.57
C PRO A 98 -11.74 1.77 -8.30
N VAL A 99 -10.95 1.52 -7.26
CA VAL A 99 -11.09 2.19 -5.96
C VAL A 99 -9.85 3.01 -5.68
N VAL A 100 -10.04 4.22 -5.18
CA VAL A 100 -8.97 5.04 -4.61
C VAL A 100 -9.22 5.19 -3.12
N TYR A 101 -8.26 4.76 -2.31
CA TYR A 101 -8.28 4.95 -0.87
C TYR A 101 -7.53 6.23 -0.50
N ARG A 102 -8.08 6.99 0.44
CA ARG A 102 -7.37 8.09 1.12
C ARG A 102 -7.07 7.67 2.55
N PHE A 103 -5.79 7.63 2.88
CA PHE A 103 -5.31 7.46 4.25
C PHE A 103 -4.81 8.79 4.77
N ALA A 104 -5.08 9.08 6.05
CA ALA A 104 -4.46 10.19 6.75
C ALA A 104 -2.95 9.94 6.93
N ALA A 105 -2.17 11.01 7.04
CA ALA A 105 -0.77 10.93 7.40
C ALA A 105 -0.61 10.21 8.76
N PRO A 106 0.48 9.44 8.95
CA PRO A 106 0.75 8.78 10.21
C PRO A 106 0.95 9.79 11.34
N ALA A 107 0.76 9.35 12.58
CA ALA A 107 1.04 10.18 13.75
C ALA A 107 2.50 10.69 13.71
N GLY A 108 2.70 12.00 13.90
CA GLY A 108 4.00 12.67 13.74
C GLY A 108 4.38 12.99 12.29
N GLY A 109 3.51 12.68 11.32
CA GLY A 109 3.69 12.95 9.91
C GLY A 109 4.67 12.00 9.22
N TRP A 110 4.80 12.15 7.90
CA TRP A 110 5.67 11.31 7.08
C TRP A 110 7.16 11.42 7.40
N SER A 111 7.57 12.44 8.15
CA SER A 111 8.96 12.69 8.57
C SER A 111 9.24 12.30 10.03
N ALA A 112 8.31 11.62 10.70
CA ALA A 112 8.51 11.14 12.06
C ALA A 112 9.79 10.30 12.19
N LYS A 113 10.51 10.46 13.30
CA LYS A 113 11.67 9.61 13.60
C LYS A 113 11.18 8.21 13.96
N PRO A 114 11.91 7.14 13.55
CA PRO A 114 11.62 5.78 13.99
C PRO A 114 11.67 5.61 15.50
#